data_AF-A0A2D5EGI0-F1
#
_entry.id   AF-A0A2D5EGI0-F1
#
_cell.length_a   1.000
_cell.length_b   1.000
_cell.length_c   1.000
_cell.angle_alpha   90.00
_cell.angle_beta   90.00
_cell.angle_gamma   90.00
#
_symmetry.space_group_name_H-M   'P 1'
#
loop_
_entity.id
_entity.type
_entity.pdbx_description
1 polymer ?
#
loop_
_entity_poly.entity_id
_entity_poly.type
_entity_poly.pdbx_seq_one_letter_code
_entity_poly.pdbx_strand_id
1 'polypeptide(L)'
;MIDRRPRVLVFDSGVGGLSVAACIHQTLPGAELVYLADNAGFPYGDKPEQVVIERCCTLIRQCLARFPCDVVVVACNTASTVVLPELRAAIDVPVVGVVPAVKPAAACSANRRIGLLATPATVKRPYLDDLIQEFARDCKVFRLGHPALVRWAEELVGGSAPNQVEVDEAMVPLRDAGVDTVVLGCT
;
A
#
# COMPACT_ATOMS: atom_id res chain seq x y z
N MET A 1 -27.98 6.95 16.32
CA MET A 1 -26.74 6.97 17.14
C MET A 1 -26.22 5.55 17.16
N ILE A 2 -25.06 5.28 16.55
CA ILE A 2 -24.47 3.94 16.56
C ILE A 2 -23.78 3.78 17.92
N ASP A 3 -24.43 3.07 18.84
CA ASP A 3 -23.97 2.76 20.20
C ASP A 3 -22.89 1.66 20.21
N ARG A 4 -22.27 1.38 19.05
CA ARG A 4 -21.24 0.36 18.85
C ARG A 4 -19.97 1.05 18.37
N ARG A 5 -18.82 0.65 18.94
CA ARG A 5 -17.50 1.07 18.45
C ARG A 5 -17.38 0.74 16.95
N PRO A 6 -16.90 1.67 16.12
CA PRO A 6 -16.70 1.38 14.70
C PRO A 6 -15.64 0.28 14.57
N ARG A 7 -15.89 -0.69 13.69
CA ARG A 7 -14.99 -1.80 13.42
C ARG A 7 -14.40 -1.70 12.01
N VAL A 8 -13.09 -1.69 11.93
CA VAL A 8 -12.33 -1.54 10.69
C VAL A 8 -11.65 -2.87 10.36
N LEU A 9 -11.95 -3.44 9.19
CA LEU A 9 -11.17 -4.54 8.63
C LEU A 9 -9.97 -3.96 7.90
N VAL A 10 -8.76 -4.23 8.38
CA VAL A 10 -7.52 -3.90 7.67
C VAL A 10 -7.01 -5.17 6.99
N PHE A 11 -6.91 -5.14 5.67
CA PHE A 11 -6.44 -6.25 4.85
C PHE A 11 -5.07 -5.93 4.23
N ASP A 12 -4.14 -6.88 4.33
CA ASP A 12 -2.84 -6.79 3.67
C ASP A 12 -2.38 -8.15 3.13
N SER A 13 -1.43 -8.14 2.20
CA SER A 13 -0.80 -9.37 1.72
C SER A 13 0.09 -10.04 2.78
N GLY A 14 0.53 -9.31 3.80
CA GLY A 14 1.41 -9.83 4.85
C GLY A 14 1.38 -8.96 6.10
N VAL A 15 2.56 -8.74 6.70
CA VAL A 15 2.70 -7.94 7.93
C VAL A 15 2.86 -6.44 7.68
N GLY A 16 3.17 -6.03 6.45
CA GLY A 16 3.41 -4.63 6.11
C GLY A 16 2.23 -3.73 6.45
N GLY A 17 1.00 -4.20 6.24
CA GLY A 17 -0.23 -3.46 6.58
C GLY A 17 -0.39 -3.09 8.05
N LEU A 18 0.43 -3.64 8.96
CA LEU A 18 0.48 -3.19 10.35
C LEU A 18 0.89 -1.72 10.47
N SER A 19 1.67 -1.17 9.54
CA SER A 19 1.99 0.27 9.50
C SER A 19 0.73 1.12 9.34
N VAL A 20 -0.18 0.71 8.46
CA VAL A 20 -1.48 1.36 8.25
C VAL A 20 -2.40 1.13 9.45
N ALA A 21 -2.47 -0.09 9.99
CA ALA A 21 -3.28 -0.40 11.16
C ALA A 21 -2.85 0.43 12.39
N ALA A 22 -1.54 0.63 12.59
CA ALA A 22 -1.00 1.46 13.66
C ALA A 22 -1.44 2.93 13.52
N CYS A 23 -1.38 3.49 12.31
CA CYS A 23 -1.85 4.84 12.03
C CYS A 23 -3.36 4.99 12.30
N ILE A 24 -4.18 4.00 11.94
CA ILE A 24 -5.61 3.99 12.24
C ILE A 24 -5.83 3.95 13.75
N HIS A 25 -5.14 3.08 14.47
CA HIS A 25 -5.27 2.97 15.93
C HIS A 25 -4.89 4.27 16.65
N GLN A 26 -3.82 4.93 16.22
CA GLN A 26 -3.37 6.21 16.79
C GLN A 26 -4.39 7.34 16.52
N THR A 27 -4.98 7.38 15.32
CA THR A 27 -5.93 8.43 14.92
C THR A 27 -7.33 8.20 15.49
N LEU A 28 -7.74 6.93 15.62
CA LEU A 28 -9.07 6.50 16.05
C LEU A 28 -8.97 5.42 17.16
N PRO A 29 -8.52 5.77 18.37
CA PRO A 29 -8.25 4.80 19.43
C PRO A 29 -9.49 4.04 19.93
N GLY A 30 -10.69 4.57 19.65
CA GLY A 30 -11.96 3.92 19.97
C GLY A 30 -12.43 2.89 18.92
N ALA A 31 -11.77 2.81 17.76
CA ALA A 31 -12.12 1.85 16.72
C ALA A 31 -11.57 0.44 17.04
N GLU A 32 -12.39 -0.57 16.79
CA GLU A 32 -11.96 -1.97 16.85
C GLU A 32 -11.30 -2.35 15.52
N LEU A 33 -10.11 -2.94 15.56
CA LEU A 33 -9.40 -3.39 14.37
C LEU A 33 -9.50 -4.90 14.21
N VAL A 34 -9.95 -5.34 13.04
CA VAL A 34 -9.80 -6.72 12.57
C VAL A 34 -8.68 -6.70 11.54
N TYR A 35 -7.57 -7.38 11.81
CA TYR A 35 -6.46 -7.47 10.88
C TYR A 35 -6.49 -8.81 10.14
N LEU A 36 -6.50 -8.77 8.81
CA LEU A 36 -6.47 -9.95 7.94
C LEU A 36 -5.22 -9.87 7.06
N ALA A 37 -4.30 -10.81 7.27
CA ALA A 37 -3.11 -10.96 6.44
C ALA A 37 -3.15 -12.25 5.64
N ASP A 38 -2.83 -12.15 4.35
CA ASP A 38 -2.75 -13.29 3.45
C ASP A 38 -1.31 -13.77 3.23
N ASN A 39 -0.64 -14.17 4.31
CA ASN A 39 0.74 -14.67 4.24
C ASN A 39 0.91 -15.85 3.26
N ALA A 40 -0.12 -16.68 3.08
CA ALA A 40 -0.09 -17.79 2.12
C ALA A 40 -0.09 -17.33 0.66
N GLY A 41 -0.61 -16.14 0.39
CA GLY A 41 -0.55 -15.49 -0.90
C GLY A 41 0.59 -14.48 -1.02
N PHE A 42 1.41 -14.26 0.00
CA PHE A 42 2.50 -13.30 -0.08
C PHE A 42 3.67 -13.80 -0.98
N PRO A 43 4.38 -12.91 -1.71
CA PRO A 43 4.02 -11.53 -2.04
C PRO A 43 3.05 -11.44 -3.23
N TYR A 44 2.21 -10.40 -3.26
CA TYR A 44 1.28 -10.16 -4.37
C TYR A 44 1.92 -9.56 -5.61
N GLY A 45 3.08 -8.91 -5.48
CA GLY A 45 3.78 -8.29 -6.60
C GLY A 45 4.08 -9.26 -7.75
N ASP A 46 4.29 -10.53 -7.43
CA ASP A 46 4.72 -11.55 -8.40
C ASP A 46 3.57 -12.40 -8.94
N LYS A 47 2.32 -12.02 -8.64
CA LYS A 47 1.13 -12.79 -9.01
C LYS A 47 0.34 -12.15 -10.15
N PRO A 48 -0.35 -12.96 -10.98
CA PRO A 48 -1.31 -12.45 -11.95
C PRO A 48 -2.41 -11.64 -11.25
N GLU A 49 -2.86 -10.55 -11.87
CA GLU A 49 -3.87 -9.64 -11.30
C GLU A 49 -5.15 -10.38 -10.92
N GLN A 50 -5.65 -11.23 -11.81
CA GLN A 50 -6.87 -12.02 -11.60
C GLN A 50 -6.77 -12.91 -10.35
N VAL A 51 -5.61 -13.51 -10.10
CA VAL A 51 -5.37 -14.34 -8.91
C VAL A 51 -5.43 -13.47 -7.64
N VAL A 52 -4.85 -12.28 -7.67
CA VAL A 52 -4.90 -11.33 -6.55
C VAL A 52 -6.34 -10.87 -6.29
N ILE A 53 -7.09 -10.52 -7.33
CA ILE A 53 -8.49 -10.09 -7.25
C ILE A 53 -9.38 -11.17 -6.62
N GLU A 54 -9.35 -12.39 -7.17
CA GLU A 54 -10.18 -13.50 -6.69
C GLU A 54 -9.86 -13.85 -5.24
N ARG A 55 -8.57 -13.88 -4.90
CA ARG A 55 -8.10 -14.20 -3.56
C ARG A 55 -8.51 -13.14 -2.54
N CYS A 56 -8.29 -11.86 -2.83
CA CYS A 56 -8.67 -10.76 -1.94
C CYS A 56 -10.19 -10.71 -1.74
N CYS A 57 -10.98 -10.78 -2.82
CA CYS A 57 -12.44 -10.76 -2.72
C CYS A 57 -12.97 -11.94 -1.89
N THR A 58 -12.39 -13.14 -2.07
CA THR A 58 -12.80 -14.33 -1.30
C THR A 58 -12.47 -14.17 0.17
N LEU A 59 -11.22 -13.83 0.50
CA LEU A 59 -10.76 -13.71 1.89
C LEU A 59 -11.50 -12.61 2.64
N ILE A 60 -11.68 -11.44 2.03
CA ILE A 60 -12.37 -10.31 2.64
C ILE A 60 -13.84 -10.64 2.88
N ARG A 61 -14.56 -11.24 1.92
CA ARG A 61 -15.96 -11.66 2.12
C ARG A 61 -16.09 -12.67 3.26
N GLN A 62 -15.23 -13.68 3.29
CA GLN A 62 -15.22 -14.69 4.37
C GLN A 62 -14.95 -14.06 5.74
N CYS A 63 -14.02 -13.10 5.80
CA CYS A 63 -13.72 -12.37 7.02
C CYS A 63 -14.91 -11.53 7.48
N LEU A 64 -15.55 -10.78 6.58
CA LEU A 64 -16.73 -9.96 6.90
C LEU A 64 -17.92 -10.80 7.37
N ALA A 65 -18.11 -12.00 6.82
CA ALA A 65 -19.14 -12.93 7.27
C ALA A 65 -18.91 -13.42 8.72
N ARG A 66 -17.65 -13.56 9.13
CA ARG A 66 -17.28 -13.99 10.49
C ARG A 66 -17.17 -12.80 11.47
N PHE A 67 -16.72 -11.66 10.97
CA PHE A 67 -16.45 -10.45 11.73
C PHE A 67 -17.07 -9.25 11.00
N PRO A 68 -18.35 -8.92 11.26
CA PRO A 68 -19.02 -7.81 10.61
C PRO A 68 -18.33 -6.47 10.92
N CYS A 69 -17.79 -5.83 9.90
CA CYS A 69 -17.06 -4.56 9.99
C CYS A 69 -17.82 -3.43 9.27
N ASP A 70 -17.59 -2.20 9.70
CA ASP A 70 -18.26 -1.00 9.17
C ASP A 70 -17.51 -0.41 7.97
N VAL A 71 -16.23 -0.73 7.80
CA VAL A 71 -15.38 -0.32 6.67
C VAL A 71 -14.24 -1.32 6.46
N VAL A 72 -13.84 -1.49 5.20
CA VAL A 72 -12.65 -2.25 4.79
C VAL A 72 -11.56 -1.27 4.35
N VAL A 73 -10.35 -1.48 4.86
CA VAL A 73 -9.12 -0.81 4.44
C VAL A 73 -8.22 -1.84 3.77
N VAL A 74 -8.01 -1.72 2.47
CA VAL A 74 -6.98 -2.47 1.73
C VAL A 74 -5.66 -1.74 1.93
N ALA A 75 -4.87 -2.19 2.89
CA ALA A 75 -3.58 -1.60 3.26
C ALA A 75 -2.47 -1.98 2.26
N CYS A 76 -2.58 -3.09 1.53
CA CYS A 76 -1.57 -3.43 0.55
C CYS A 76 -1.62 -2.47 -0.64
N ASN A 77 -0.57 -1.69 -0.88
CA ASN A 77 -0.46 -0.81 -2.05
C ASN A 77 -0.62 -1.60 -3.36
N THR A 78 0.04 -2.77 -3.46
CA THR A 78 -0.05 -3.64 -4.64
C THR A 78 -1.49 -4.13 -4.86
N ALA A 79 -2.16 -4.62 -3.82
CA ALA A 79 -3.56 -5.06 -3.93
C ALA A 79 -4.48 -3.89 -4.31
N SER A 80 -4.30 -2.72 -3.70
CA SER A 80 -5.17 -1.56 -3.94
C SER A 80 -5.16 -1.09 -5.38
N THR A 81 -4.05 -1.26 -6.11
CA THR A 81 -3.99 -0.88 -7.53
C THR A 81 -4.82 -1.78 -8.46
N VAL A 82 -5.25 -2.96 -8.02
CA VAL A 82 -5.95 -3.94 -8.86
C VAL A 82 -7.27 -4.45 -8.29
N VAL A 83 -7.44 -4.45 -6.96
CA VAL A 83 -8.57 -5.11 -6.28
C VAL A 83 -9.76 -4.18 -6.05
N LEU A 84 -9.52 -2.86 -5.96
CA LEU A 84 -10.54 -1.92 -5.49
C LEU A 84 -11.83 -1.89 -6.33
N PRO A 85 -11.79 -1.88 -7.68
CA PRO A 85 -13.02 -1.85 -8.48
C PRO A 85 -13.91 -3.08 -8.23
N GLU A 86 -13.32 -4.27 -8.29
CA GLU A 86 -14.00 -5.55 -8.15
C GLU A 86 -14.47 -5.77 -6.72
N LEU A 87 -13.65 -5.41 -5.73
CA LEU A 87 -14.02 -5.53 -4.33
C LEU A 87 -15.20 -4.62 -3.99
N ARG A 88 -15.21 -3.37 -4.48
CA ARG A 88 -16.34 -2.44 -4.29
C ARG A 88 -17.63 -2.92 -4.95
N ALA A 89 -17.54 -3.63 -6.07
CA ALA A 89 -18.69 -4.25 -6.71
C ALA A 89 -19.16 -5.54 -5.97
N ALA A 90 -18.26 -6.14 -5.20
CA ALA A 90 -18.44 -7.46 -4.58
C ALA A 90 -19.04 -7.43 -3.17
N ILE A 91 -19.01 -6.29 -2.47
CA ILE A 91 -19.47 -6.14 -1.09
C ILE A 91 -20.15 -4.77 -0.89
N ASP A 92 -21.12 -4.71 0.02
CA ASP A 92 -21.82 -3.46 0.38
C ASP A 92 -21.07 -2.59 1.39
N VAL A 93 -20.05 -3.16 2.06
CA VAL A 93 -19.24 -2.46 3.06
C VAL A 93 -18.31 -1.46 2.36
N PRO A 94 -18.25 -0.19 2.80
CA PRO A 94 -17.34 0.80 2.21
C PRO A 94 -15.88 0.32 2.17
N VAL A 95 -15.19 0.59 1.04
CA VAL A 95 -13.80 0.17 0.80
C VAL A 95 -12.88 1.35 0.55
N VAL A 96 -11.90 1.50 1.43
CA VAL A 96 -10.77 2.43 1.30
C VAL A 96 -9.53 1.64 0.90
N GLY A 97 -8.81 2.09 -0.12
CA GLY A 97 -7.50 1.54 -0.46
C GLY A 97 -6.41 2.54 -0.17
N VAL A 98 -5.20 2.05 0.11
CA VAL A 98 -4.01 2.90 0.09
C VAL A 98 -3.37 2.82 -1.29
N VAL A 99 -3.04 3.97 -1.84
CA VAL A 99 -2.40 4.07 -3.14
C VAL A 99 -1.12 4.88 -2.99
N PRO A 100 -0.15 4.76 -3.91
CA PRO A 100 1.05 5.58 -3.86
C PRO A 100 0.69 7.05 -3.67
N ALA A 101 1.28 7.68 -2.66
CA ALA A 101 0.96 9.02 -2.20
C ALA A 101 1.47 10.13 -3.15
N VAL A 102 1.16 10.00 -4.44
CA VAL A 102 1.60 10.91 -5.53
C VAL A 102 1.01 12.31 -5.34
N LYS A 103 -0.29 12.41 -5.03
CA LYS A 103 -0.97 13.68 -4.81
C LYS A 103 -0.34 14.55 -3.71
N PRO A 104 -0.13 14.05 -2.47
CA PRO A 104 0.53 14.85 -1.45
C PRO A 104 2.00 15.14 -1.81
N ALA A 105 2.71 14.20 -2.46
CA ALA A 105 4.08 14.45 -2.90
C ALA A 105 4.18 15.59 -3.93
N ALA A 106 3.25 15.66 -4.88
CA ALA A 106 3.17 16.77 -5.84
C ALA A 106 2.87 18.10 -5.18
N ALA A 107 2.08 18.09 -4.10
CA ALA A 107 1.74 19.29 -3.35
C ALA A 107 2.89 19.79 -2.45
N CYS A 108 3.75 18.91 -1.94
CA CYS A 108 4.85 19.30 -1.05
C CYS A 108 6.21 19.49 -1.74
N SER A 109 6.42 18.93 -2.94
CA SER A 109 7.68 19.09 -3.68
C SER A 109 7.91 20.53 -4.09
N ALA A 110 9.09 21.07 -3.75
CA ALA A 110 9.51 22.43 -4.09
C ALA A 110 10.13 22.50 -5.50
N ASN A 111 10.94 21.50 -5.87
CA ASN A 111 11.62 21.46 -7.17
C ASN A 111 10.86 20.66 -8.24
N ARG A 112 9.68 20.12 -7.87
CA ARG A 112 8.80 19.29 -8.73
C ARG A 112 9.47 18.01 -9.23
N ARG A 113 10.44 17.48 -8.49
CA ARG A 113 11.12 16.21 -8.77
C ARG A 113 10.83 15.23 -7.63
N ILE A 114 10.05 14.21 -7.95
CA ILE A 114 9.51 13.28 -6.96
C ILE A 114 10.10 11.90 -7.21
N GLY A 115 10.65 11.27 -6.19
CA GLY A 115 10.98 9.85 -6.21
C GLY A 115 9.75 9.03 -5.83
N LEU A 116 9.53 7.91 -6.51
CA LEU A 116 8.53 6.93 -6.12
C LEU A 116 9.20 5.58 -5.92
N LEU A 117 9.21 5.14 -4.66
CA LEU A 117 9.82 3.89 -4.24
C LEU A 117 8.73 2.84 -4.00
N ALA A 118 8.75 1.75 -4.75
CA ALA A 118 7.77 0.67 -4.58
C ALA A 118 8.31 -0.66 -5.11
N THR A 119 7.48 -1.72 -5.05
CA THR A 119 7.84 -3.00 -5.69
C THR A 119 7.95 -2.85 -7.21
N PRO A 120 8.74 -3.72 -7.90
CA PRO A 120 8.86 -3.69 -9.36
C PRO A 120 7.51 -3.80 -10.10
N ALA A 121 6.54 -4.53 -9.52
CA ALA A 121 5.20 -4.62 -10.07
C ALA A 121 4.46 -3.29 -9.96
N THR A 122 4.43 -2.68 -8.77
CA THR A 122 3.73 -1.42 -8.50
C THR A 122 4.18 -0.28 -9.42
N VAL A 123 5.49 -0.13 -9.65
CA VAL A 123 6.02 0.99 -10.46
C VAL A 123 5.70 0.88 -11.96
N LYS A 124 5.33 -0.31 -12.43
CA LYS A 124 4.99 -0.60 -13.84
C LYS A 124 3.49 -0.62 -14.12
N ARG A 125 2.64 -0.47 -13.09
CA ARG A 125 1.18 -0.57 -13.27
C ARG A 125 0.62 0.66 -14.01
N PRO A 126 -0.34 0.48 -14.94
CA PRO A 126 -1.06 1.57 -15.59
C PRO A 126 -1.74 2.51 -14.58
N TYR A 127 -2.26 1.96 -13.49
CA TYR A 127 -2.87 2.75 -12.42
C TYR A 127 -1.95 3.84 -11.85
N LEU A 128 -0.63 3.58 -11.81
CA LEU A 128 0.33 4.59 -11.37
C LEU A 128 0.51 5.69 -12.42
N ASP A 129 0.43 5.35 -13.71
CA ASP A 129 0.45 6.34 -14.80
C ASP A 129 -0.73 7.30 -14.67
N ASP A 130 -1.93 6.76 -14.41
CA ASP A 130 -3.16 7.55 -14.21
C ASP A 130 -3.03 8.49 -13.01
N LEU A 131 -2.53 7.99 -11.87
CA LEU A 131 -2.30 8.83 -10.68
C LEU A 131 -1.31 9.97 -10.94
N ILE A 132 -0.22 9.70 -11.68
CA ILE A 132 0.76 10.72 -12.02
C ILE A 132 0.15 11.75 -12.96
N GLN A 133 -0.60 11.30 -13.96
CA GLN A 133 -1.27 12.17 -14.92
C GLN A 133 -2.33 13.06 -14.26
N GLU A 134 -3.08 12.52 -13.30
CA GLU A 134 -4.13 13.24 -12.58
C GLU A 134 -3.56 14.26 -11.58
N PHE A 135 -2.56 13.87 -10.79
CA PHE A 135 -2.14 14.63 -9.62
C PHE A 135 -0.74 15.26 -9.69
N ALA A 136 0.10 14.85 -10.63
CA ALA A 136 1.51 15.24 -10.68
C ALA A 136 1.97 15.59 -12.11
N ARG A 137 1.05 16.05 -12.98
CA ARG A 137 1.33 16.41 -14.38
C ARG A 137 2.41 17.47 -14.57
N ASP A 138 2.62 18.32 -13.57
CA ASP A 138 3.63 19.38 -13.53
C ASP A 138 4.92 18.96 -12.83
N CYS A 139 5.03 17.68 -12.45
CA CYS A 139 6.17 17.11 -11.75
C CYS A 139 6.89 16.07 -12.63
N LYS A 140 8.20 15.93 -12.42
CA LYS A 140 8.99 14.82 -12.95
C LYS A 140 9.05 13.71 -11.90
N VAL A 141 8.37 12.59 -12.17
CA VAL A 141 8.30 11.45 -11.26
C VAL A 141 9.34 10.39 -11.66
N PHE A 142 10.29 10.11 -10.78
CA PHE A 142 11.34 9.11 -10.92
C PHE A 142 10.93 7.83 -10.20
N ARG A 143 10.63 6.78 -10.96
CA ARG A 143 10.15 5.51 -10.42
C ARG A 143 11.33 4.59 -10.12
N LEU A 144 11.44 4.15 -8.89
CA LEU A 144 12.42 3.17 -8.43
C LEU A 144 11.69 1.92 -7.92
N GLY A 145 11.65 0.90 -8.78
CA GLY A 145 11.13 -0.42 -8.41
C GLY A 145 12.27 -1.31 -7.96
N HIS A 146 12.31 -1.70 -6.69
CA HIS A 146 13.41 -2.51 -6.16
C HIS A 146 12.92 -3.77 -5.45
N PRO A 147 13.34 -4.99 -5.87
CA PRO A 147 12.79 -6.25 -5.35
C PRO A 147 13.14 -6.49 -3.88
N ALA A 148 14.28 -5.97 -3.41
CA ALA A 148 14.72 -6.17 -2.03
C ALA A 148 14.03 -5.27 -0.99
N LEU A 149 13.18 -4.30 -1.40
CA LEU A 149 12.53 -3.37 -0.45
C LEU A 149 11.71 -4.10 0.60
N VAL A 150 10.94 -5.08 0.13
CA VAL A 150 10.09 -5.91 1.00
C VAL A 150 10.96 -6.70 1.96
N ARG A 151 12.02 -7.35 1.46
CA ARG A 151 12.98 -8.10 2.29
C ARG A 151 13.60 -7.21 3.36
N TRP A 152 14.13 -6.04 3.00
CA TRP A 152 14.75 -5.13 3.95
C TRP A 152 13.77 -4.62 5.01
N ALA A 153 12.52 -4.35 4.62
CA ALA A 153 11.47 -3.96 5.56
C ALA A 153 11.12 -5.11 6.53
N GLU A 154 10.99 -6.34 6.04
CA GLU A 154 10.73 -7.51 6.89
C GLU A 154 11.91 -7.85 7.81
N GLU A 155 13.16 -7.74 7.33
CA GLU A 155 14.37 -7.89 8.15
C GLU A 155 14.36 -6.89 9.31
N LEU A 156 14.08 -5.62 9.01
CA LEU A 156 14.02 -4.55 10.01
C LEU A 156 12.94 -4.80 11.07
N VAL A 157 11.74 -5.17 10.63
CA VAL A 157 10.63 -5.54 11.54
C VAL A 157 10.97 -6.80 12.34
N GLY A 158 11.70 -7.74 11.76
CA GLY A 158 12.23 -8.93 12.43
C GLY A 158 13.38 -8.67 13.39
N GLY A 159 13.84 -7.42 13.53
CA GLY A 159 14.90 -7.01 14.45
C GLY A 159 16.32 -7.07 13.87
N SER A 160 16.46 -7.29 12.56
CA SER A 160 17.74 -7.30 11.85
C SER A 160 17.90 -6.03 11.03
N ALA A 161 19.02 -5.31 11.17
CA ALA A 161 19.27 -4.16 10.33
C ALA A 161 19.52 -4.62 8.87
N PRO A 162 18.84 -4.00 7.87
CA PRO A 162 19.15 -4.30 6.48
C PRO A 162 20.57 -3.84 6.15
N ASN A 163 21.17 -4.43 5.12
CA ASN A 163 22.49 -4.03 4.67
C ASN A 163 22.46 -2.58 4.13
N GLN A 164 22.98 -1.63 4.91
CA GLN A 164 22.93 -0.21 4.58
C GLN A 164 23.63 0.11 3.26
N VAL A 165 24.69 -0.63 2.90
CA VAL A 165 25.38 -0.45 1.62
C VAL A 165 24.46 -0.79 0.45
N GLU A 166 23.73 -1.91 0.52
CA GLU A 166 22.77 -2.29 -0.51
C GLU A 166 21.62 -1.28 -0.63
N VAL A 167 21.11 -0.79 0.50
CA VAL A 167 20.05 0.23 0.54
C VAL A 167 20.57 1.52 -0.10
N ASP A 168 21.77 1.96 0.27
CA ASP A 168 22.38 3.16 -0.28
C ASP A 168 22.57 3.02 -1.79
N GLU A 169 23.20 1.94 -2.27
CA GLU A 169 23.38 1.69 -3.70
C GLU A 169 22.03 1.73 -4.46
N ALA A 170 20.99 1.11 -3.91
CA ALA A 170 19.67 1.12 -4.52
C ALA A 170 19.05 2.52 -4.60
N MET A 171 19.39 3.45 -3.69
CA MET A 171 18.85 4.81 -3.69
C MET A 171 19.61 5.78 -4.61
N VAL A 172 20.76 5.39 -5.18
CA VAL A 172 21.56 6.24 -6.08
C VAL A 172 20.73 6.87 -7.22
N PRO A 173 19.84 6.14 -7.93
CA PRO A 173 19.06 6.73 -9.02
C PRO A 173 18.16 7.89 -8.57
N LEU A 174 17.63 7.86 -7.34
CA LEU A 174 16.82 8.95 -6.79
C LEU A 174 17.69 10.14 -6.36
N ARG A 175 18.88 9.88 -5.81
CA ARG A 175 19.83 10.93 -5.43
C ARG A 175 20.40 11.66 -6.64
N ASP A 176 20.82 10.93 -7.66
CA ASP A 176 21.30 11.51 -8.93
C ASP A 176 20.18 12.27 -9.65
N ALA A 177 18.95 11.79 -9.50
CA ALA A 177 17.78 12.51 -9.96
C ALA A 177 17.47 13.77 -9.14
N GLY A 178 18.13 14.06 -8.02
CA GLY A 178 17.93 15.28 -7.24
C GLY A 178 16.47 15.47 -6.80
N VAL A 179 15.79 14.37 -6.42
CA VAL A 179 14.42 14.45 -5.89
C VAL A 179 14.43 15.11 -4.51
N ASP A 180 13.44 15.95 -4.22
CA ASP A 180 13.28 16.56 -2.89
C ASP A 180 12.20 15.86 -2.04
N THR A 181 11.41 15.01 -2.68
CA THR A 181 10.25 14.33 -2.09
C THR A 181 10.24 12.88 -2.55
N VAL A 182 10.04 11.93 -1.62
CA VAL A 182 9.97 10.50 -1.93
C VAL A 182 8.64 9.92 -1.46
N VAL A 183 7.90 9.30 -2.38
CA VAL A 183 6.71 8.50 -2.11
C VAL A 183 7.14 7.09 -1.72
N LEU A 184 6.70 6.64 -0.54
CA LEU A 184 6.76 5.24 -0.13
C LEU A 184 5.51 4.51 -0.62
N GLY A 185 5.61 3.90 -1.81
CA GLY A 185 4.51 3.21 -2.50
C GLY A 185 4.39 1.72 -2.16
N CYS A 186 4.90 1.32 -0.99
CA CYS A 186 4.79 0.00 -0.39
C CYS A 186 4.50 0.17 1.10
N THR A 187 3.76 -0.77 1.69
CA THR A 187 3.51 -0.82 3.13
C THR A 187 4.75 -1.13 3.94
#